data_AF-A0A7V3YMX0-F1
#
_entry.id   AF-A0A7V3YMX0-F1
#
_cell.length_a   1.000
_cell.length_b   1.000
_cell.length_c   1.000
_cell.angle_alpha   90.00
_cell.angle_beta   90.00
_cell.angle_gamma   90.00
#
_symmetry.space_group_name_H-M   'P 1'
#
loop_
_entity.id
_entity.type
_entity.pdbx_description
1 polymer ?
#
loop_
_entity_poly.entity_id
_entity_poly.type
_entity_poly.pdbx_seq_one_letter_code
_entity_poly.pdbx_strand_id
1 'polypeptide(L)'
;LAWEPRGEWRKEDIRALCQELDLVHVVDPFEDSPQWGKVVYFRLHGKGSYRYRYSDEDLRFLARLLKASSKDAFCLFNNIPMFENALSLRAMLSLSPGDPSGGP
;
A
#
# COMPACT_ATOMS: atom_id res chain seq x y z
N LEU A 1 -15.45 7.52 -0.09
CA LEU A 1 -14.91 7.51 -1.48
C LEU A 1 -13.40 7.55 -1.40
N ALA A 2 -12.69 7.03 -2.40
CA ALA A 2 -11.22 7.03 -2.43
C ALA A 2 -10.74 7.73 -3.70
N TRP A 3 -9.70 8.55 -3.59
CA TRP A 3 -9.16 9.34 -4.69
C TRP A 3 -7.65 9.13 -4.83
N GLU A 4 -7.23 8.75 -6.03
CA GLU A 4 -5.84 8.62 -6.44
C GLU A 4 -5.54 9.78 -7.42
N PRO A 5 -4.98 10.91 -6.95
CA PRO A 5 -4.69 12.05 -7.82
C PRO A 5 -3.70 11.67 -8.91
N ARG A 6 -3.83 12.31 -10.08
CA ARG A 6 -2.89 12.19 -11.20
C ARG A 6 -2.31 13.56 -11.52
N GLY A 7 -1.05 13.58 -11.94
CA GLY A 7 -0.29 14.81 -12.17
C GLY A 7 0.29 15.38 -10.87
N GLU A 8 0.87 16.56 -10.97
CA GLU A 8 1.51 17.24 -9.84
C GLU A 8 0.47 17.92 -8.95
N TRP A 9 0.47 17.56 -7.67
CA TRP A 9 -0.36 18.16 -6.64
C TRP A 9 0.48 18.47 -5.41
N ARG A 10 0.28 19.63 -4.81
CA ARG A 10 0.89 19.93 -3.51
C ARG A 10 0.19 19.11 -2.43
N LYS A 11 0.95 18.62 -1.45
CA LYS A 11 0.42 17.76 -0.37
C LYS A 11 -0.64 18.48 0.44
N GLU A 12 -0.50 19.79 0.60
CA GLU A 12 -1.44 20.65 1.33
C GLU A 12 -2.79 20.72 0.61
N ASP A 13 -2.78 20.81 -0.73
CA ASP A 13 -4.01 20.84 -1.54
C ASP A 13 -4.73 19.49 -1.50
N ILE A 14 -3.97 18.38 -1.63
CA ILE A 14 -4.53 17.02 -1.49
C ILE A 14 -5.19 16.86 -0.12
N ARG A 15 -4.50 17.27 0.94
CA ARG A 15 -5.00 17.16 2.30
C ARG A 15 -6.29 17.97 2.49
N ALA A 16 -6.29 19.23 2.05
CA ALA A 16 -7.44 20.12 2.19
C ALA A 16 -8.67 19.56 1.46
N LEU A 17 -8.52 19.14 0.20
CA LEU A 17 -9.61 18.56 -0.59
C LEU A 17 -10.11 17.24 0.01
N CYS A 18 -9.20 16.37 0.44
CA CYS A 18 -9.61 15.10 1.05
C CYS A 18 -10.34 15.31 2.38
N GLN A 19 -10.00 16.35 3.15
CA GLN A 19 -10.71 16.73 4.37
C GLN A 19 -12.10 17.30 4.07
N GLU A 20 -12.18 18.26 3.15
CA GLU A 20 -13.44 18.92 2.77
C GLU A 20 -14.46 17.92 2.21
N LEU A 21 -14.00 16.98 1.40
CA LEU A 21 -14.85 16.03 0.67
C LEU A 21 -14.92 14.64 1.32
N ASP A 22 -14.32 14.46 2.50
CA ASP A 22 -14.22 13.17 3.21
C ASP A 22 -13.70 12.01 2.33
N LEU A 23 -12.62 12.28 1.60
CA LEU A 23 -11.96 11.32 0.70
C LEU A 23 -10.81 10.58 1.41
N VAL A 24 -10.61 9.32 1.02
CA VAL A 24 -9.39 8.59 1.32
C VAL A 24 -8.36 8.90 0.25
N HIS A 25 -7.18 9.42 0.65
CA HIS A 25 -6.06 9.59 -0.27
C HIS A 25 -5.44 8.22 -0.58
N VAL A 26 -5.58 7.79 -1.84
CA VAL A 26 -4.99 6.56 -2.36
C VAL A 26 -3.61 6.88 -2.91
N VAL A 27 -2.59 6.13 -2.48
CA VAL A 27 -1.20 6.35 -2.89
C VAL A 27 -0.51 5.04 -3.25
N ASP A 28 0.55 5.12 -4.06
CA ASP A 28 1.59 4.08 -4.04
C ASP A 28 2.59 4.44 -2.91
N PRO A 29 2.76 3.60 -1.89
CA PRO A 29 3.65 3.88 -0.74
C PRO A 29 5.14 3.92 -1.11
N PHE A 30 5.51 3.52 -2.32
CA PHE A 30 6.88 3.69 -2.85
C PHE A 30 7.09 5.06 -3.49
N GLU A 31 6.03 5.83 -3.73
CA GLU A 31 6.09 7.15 -4.36
C GLU A 31 5.67 8.27 -3.41
N ASP A 32 4.66 8.06 -2.56
CA ASP A 32 4.18 9.07 -1.61
C ASP A 32 3.58 8.48 -0.33
N SER A 33 3.18 9.35 0.60
CA SER A 33 2.51 9.01 1.86
C SER A 33 1.05 9.48 1.89
N PRO A 34 0.14 8.74 2.55
CA PRO A 34 -1.25 9.16 2.71
C PRO A 34 -1.35 10.52 3.45
N GLN A 35 -2.15 11.45 2.92
CA GLN A 35 -2.31 12.79 3.51
C GLN A 35 -3.56 12.90 4.39
N TRP A 36 -4.62 12.17 4.02
CA TRP A 36 -5.88 12.11 4.75
C TRP A 36 -6.65 10.83 4.40
N GLY A 37 -7.62 10.47 5.24
CA GLY A 37 -8.52 9.34 5.04
C GLY A 37 -8.87 8.64 6.34
N LYS A 38 -10.08 8.08 6.41
CA LYS A 38 -10.54 7.24 7.53
C LYS A 38 -9.80 5.90 7.60
N VAL A 39 -9.26 5.45 6.47
CA VAL A 39 -8.43 4.25 6.31
C VAL A 39 -7.17 4.62 5.53
N VAL A 40 -6.17 3.76 5.57
CA VAL A 40 -5.02 3.82 4.66
C VAL A 40 -5.34 2.98 3.44
N TYR A 41 -5.08 3.49 2.24
CA TYR A 41 -5.29 2.73 1.01
C TYR A 41 -4.10 2.86 0.07
N PHE A 42 -3.34 1.78 -0.05
CA PHE A 42 -2.26 1.62 -1.00
C PHE A 42 -2.73 0.97 -2.29
N ARG A 43 -2.32 1.55 -3.43
CA ARG A 43 -2.58 1.01 -4.76
C ARG A 43 -1.30 0.98 -5.59
N LEU A 44 -0.85 -0.23 -5.87
CA LEU A 44 0.51 -0.50 -6.37
C LEU A 44 0.48 -0.85 -7.86
N HIS A 45 1.09 -0.01 -8.69
CA HIS A 45 1.11 -0.22 -10.15
C HIS A 45 2.39 -0.87 -10.66
N GLY A 46 3.34 -1.14 -9.76
CA GLY A 46 4.69 -1.61 -10.10
C GLY A 46 5.68 -0.44 -10.18
N LYS A 47 6.91 -0.66 -9.71
CA LYS A 47 7.95 0.38 -9.67
C LYS A 47 8.48 0.63 -11.09
N GLY A 48 8.04 1.73 -11.71
CA GLY A 48 8.41 2.14 -13.07
C GLY A 48 7.77 1.31 -14.21
N SER A 49 7.15 0.17 -13.91
CA SER A 49 6.48 -0.66 -14.92
C SER A 49 5.39 -1.54 -14.30
N TYR A 50 4.25 -1.65 -15.00
CA TYR A 50 3.22 -2.64 -14.67
C TYR A 50 3.74 -4.09 -14.69
N ARG A 51 4.86 -4.39 -15.36
CA ARG A 51 5.48 -5.72 -15.34
C ARG A 51 6.33 -5.99 -14.11
N TYR A 52 6.59 -4.97 -13.28
CA TYR A 52 7.43 -5.10 -12.11
C TYR A 52 6.87 -6.16 -11.17
N ARG A 53 7.74 -7.07 -10.72
CA ARG A 53 7.46 -8.05 -9.68
C ARG A 53 8.09 -7.52 -8.40
N TYR A 54 7.27 -7.31 -7.37
CA TYR A 54 7.76 -6.79 -6.10
C TYR A 54 8.69 -7.83 -5.47
N SER A 55 9.86 -7.37 -5.06
CA SER A 55 10.84 -8.21 -4.38
C SER A 55 10.39 -8.51 -2.95
N ASP A 56 10.98 -9.52 -2.32
CA ASP A 56 10.70 -9.81 -0.91
C ASP A 56 11.02 -8.62 0.00
N GLU A 57 12.00 -7.79 -0.35
CA GLU A 57 12.33 -6.57 0.38
C GLU A 57 11.21 -5.54 0.27
N ASP A 58 10.71 -5.31 -0.95
CA ASP A 58 9.56 -4.43 -1.19
C ASP A 58 8.34 -4.92 -0.39
N LEU A 59 8.05 -6.22 -0.41
CA LEU A 59 6.92 -6.81 0.30
C LEU A 59 7.09 -6.75 1.83
N ARG A 60 8.31 -6.94 2.36
CA ARG A 60 8.62 -6.72 3.78
C ARG A 60 8.45 -5.26 4.20
N PHE A 61 8.77 -4.32 3.32
CA PHE A 61 8.51 -2.90 3.55
C PHE A 61 7.00 -2.62 3.62
N LEU A 62 6.21 -3.12 2.66
CA LEU A 62 4.74 -3.02 2.69
C LEU A 62 4.14 -3.65 3.94
N ALA A 63 4.57 -4.86 4.31
CA ALA A 63 4.08 -5.54 5.50
C ALA A 63 4.33 -4.72 6.78
N ARG A 64 5.50 -4.08 6.88
CA ARG A 64 5.81 -3.17 8.00
C ARG A 64 4.88 -1.96 8.04
N LEU A 65 4.64 -1.32 6.90
CA LEU A 65 3.71 -0.18 6.83
C LEU A 65 2.28 -0.57 7.21
N LEU A 66 1.79 -1.70 6.69
CA LEU A 66 0.45 -2.20 6.99
C LEU A 66 0.29 -2.58 8.47
N LYS A 67 1.28 -3.28 9.06
CA LYS A 67 1.27 -3.67 10.49
C LYS A 67 1.42 -2.47 11.43
N ALA A 68 2.13 -1.42 11.02
CA ALA A 68 2.33 -0.22 11.84
C ALA A 68 1.18 0.80 11.75
N SER A 69 0.24 0.61 10.83
CA SER A 69 -0.90 1.50 10.66
C SER A 69 -1.80 1.48 11.89
N SER A 70 -2.14 2.65 12.41
CA SER A 70 -3.13 2.83 13.49
C SER A 70 -4.58 2.83 12.98
N LYS A 71 -4.78 2.74 11.67
CA LYS A 71 -6.07 2.63 10.97
C LYS A 71 -6.13 1.33 10.19
N ASP A 72 -7.35 0.89 9.85
CA ASP A 72 -7.52 -0.14 8.83
C ASP A 72 -6.75 0.24 7.57
N ALA A 73 -6.02 -0.72 7.01
CA ALA A 73 -5.14 -0.51 5.87
C ALA A 73 -5.46 -1.50 4.76
N PHE A 74 -5.70 -0.98 3.56
CA PHE A 74 -6.00 -1.73 2.35
C PHE A 74 -4.80 -1.64 1.41
N CYS A 75 -4.46 -2.76 0.78
CA CYS A 75 -3.36 -2.86 -0.17
C CYS A 75 -3.85 -3.58 -1.42
N LEU A 76 -3.86 -2.88 -2.56
CA LEU A 76 -4.29 -3.42 -3.84
C LEU A 76 -3.11 -3.41 -4.81
N PHE A 77 -2.71 -4.59 -5.27
CA PHE A 77 -1.78 -4.73 -6.39
C PHE A 77 -2.57 -4.57 -7.70
N ASN A 78 -2.10 -3.66 -8.55
CA ASN A 78 -2.64 -3.34 -9.88
C ASN A 78 -1.57 -3.48 -10.97
N ASN A 79 -0.53 -4.24 -10.71
CA ASN A 79 0.52 -4.61 -11.67
C ASN A 79 0.22 -6.00 -12.27
N ILE A 80 0.92 -6.43 -13.32
CA ILE A 80 0.64 -7.68 -14.03
C ILE A 80 0.75 -8.92 -13.11
N PRO A 81 1.84 -9.15 -12.36
CA PRO A 81 1.91 -10.26 -11.39
C PRO A 81 1.21 -9.94 -10.05
N MET A 82 0.07 -9.24 -10.08
CA MET A 82 -0.65 -8.80 -8.87
C MET A 82 -1.08 -9.96 -7.98
N PHE A 83 -1.48 -11.10 -8.57
CA PHE A 83 -1.96 -12.24 -7.82
C PHE A 83 -0.84 -12.87 -6.99
N GLU A 84 0.31 -13.14 -7.60
CA GLU A 84 1.48 -13.68 -6.92
C GLU A 84 2.00 -12.72 -5.85
N ASN A 85 2.08 -11.42 -6.15
CA ASN A 85 2.52 -10.42 -5.17
C ASN A 85 1.57 -10.34 -3.96
N ALA A 86 0.25 -10.40 -4.21
CA ALA A 86 -0.76 -10.38 -3.14
C ALA A 86 -0.65 -11.63 -2.25
N LEU A 87 -0.43 -12.82 -2.83
CA LEU A 87 -0.21 -14.04 -2.08
C LEU A 87 1.06 -13.97 -1.23
N SER A 88 2.17 -13.49 -1.80
CA SER A 88 3.43 -13.32 -1.07
C SER A 88 3.30 -12.33 0.08
N LEU A 89 2.64 -11.19 -0.14
CA LEU A 89 2.38 -10.21 0.93
C LEU A 89 1.50 -10.82 2.02
N ARG A 90 0.43 -11.55 1.64
CA ARG A 90 -0.46 -12.22 2.61
C ARG A 90 0.29 -13.23 3.47
N ALA A 91 1.20 -14.01 2.87
CA ALA A 91 2.05 -14.92 3.62
C ALA A 91 2.91 -14.17 4.65
N MET A 92 3.57 -13.07 4.25
CA MET A 92 4.38 -12.24 5.15
C MET A 92 3.57 -11.58 6.28
N LEU A 93 2.32 -11.21 6.00
CA LEU A 93 1.42 -10.64 7.01
C LEU A 93 0.97 -11.69 8.03
N SER A 94 0.77 -12.94 7.58
CA SER A 94 0.34 -14.07 8.40
C SER A 94 1.45 -14.62 9.31
N LEU A 95 2.71 -14.34 8.99
CA LEU A 95 3.84 -14.66 9.87
C LEU A 95 3.80 -13.77 11.12
N SER A 96 3.55 -14.40 12.27
CA SER A 96 3.71 -13.82 13.60
C SER A 96 5.21 -13.62 13.90
N PRO A 97 5.63 -12.58 14.63
CA PRO A 97 6.95 -12.58 15.24
C PRO A 97 7.00 -13.74 16.25
N GLY A 98 7.59 -14.87 15.85
CA GLY A 98 7.79 -16.05 16.71
C GLY A 98 7.21 -17.38 16.23
N ASP A 99 6.73 -17.52 14.99
CA ASP A 99 6.33 -18.83 14.48
C ASP A 99 7.57 -19.62 13.98
N PRO A 100 8.00 -20.71 14.64
CA PRO A 100 9.18 -21.48 14.26
C PRO A 100 8.87 -22.57 13.23
N SER A 101 7.64 -22.68 12.73
CA SER A 101 7.22 -23.81 11.90
C SER A 101 7.26 -23.50 10.40
N GLY A 102 8.47 -23.37 9.87
CA GLY A 102 8.74 -23.31 8.44
C GLY A 102 9.87 -24.26 8.02
N GLY A 103 9.71 -25.55 8.29
CA GLY A 103 10.56 -26.64 7.78
C GLY A 103 9.68 -27.73 7.15
N PRO A 104 10.18 -28.46 6.15
CA PRO A 104 11.29 -29.41 6.35
C PRO A 104 12.68 -28.89 5.98
#